data_AF-A0A658NKB8-F1
#
_entry.id   AF-A0A658NKB8-F1
#
_cell.length_a   1.000
_cell.length_b   1.000
_cell.length_c   1.000
_cell.angle_alpha   90.00
_cell.angle_beta   90.00
_cell.angle_gamma   90.00
#
_symmetry.space_group_name_H-M   'P 1'
#
loop_
_entity.id
_entity.type
_entity.pdbx_description
1 polymer ?
#
loop_
_entity_poly.entity_id
_entity_poly.type
_entity_poly.pdbx_seq_one_letter_code
_entity_poly.pdbx_strand_id
1 'polypeptide(L)' 'MEKGYRLSAATGLHKGDRDYQQDQVALFAHPRVTGCVMGVGADGMGGRTGGRKAADQVMLTARQLYERYAPDS' A
#
# COMPACT_ATOMS: atom_id res chain seq x y z
N MET A 1 21.67 5.85 -21.08
CA MET A 1 20.45 5.04 -21.02
C MET A 1 20.41 4.42 -19.63
N GLU A 2 19.58 4.96 -18.74
CA GLU A 2 19.47 4.41 -17.40
C GLU A 2 18.95 2.98 -17.47
N LYS A 3 19.50 2.10 -16.63
CA LYS A 3 19.09 0.69 -16.58
C LYS A 3 17.63 0.64 -16.15
N GLY A 4 16.74 0.19 -17.03
CA GLY A 4 15.35 -0.08 -16.67
C GLY A 4 15.28 -1.25 -15.68
N TYR A 5 14.62 -1.04 -14.54
CA TYR A 5 14.40 -2.08 -13.55
C TYR A 5 13.05 -2.77 -13.79
N ARG A 6 13.05 -4.11 -13.80
CA ARG A 6 11.81 -4.90 -13.76
C ARG A 6 11.52 -5.27 -12.30
N LEU A 7 10.46 -4.70 -11.75
CA LEU A 7 10.00 -5.02 -10.39
C LEU A 7 8.97 -6.15 -10.46
N SER A 8 9.18 -7.19 -9.66
CA SER A 8 8.20 -8.26 -9.42
C SER A 8 7.98 -8.34 -7.92
N ALA A 9 6.77 -8.09 -7.47
CA ALA A 9 6.43 -8.04 -6.06
C ALA A 9 5.03 -8.58 -5.83
N ALA A 10 4.80 -9.16 -4.64
CA ALA A 10 3.54 -9.70 -4.21
C ALA A 10 3.29 -9.30 -2.75
N THR A 11 2.03 -9.28 -2.36
CA THR A 11 1.61 -8.97 -1.00
C THR A 11 1.09 -10.22 -0.29
N GLY A 12 1.33 -10.31 1.01
CA GLY A 12 0.77 -11.35 1.86
C GLY A 12 0.27 -10.76 3.18
N LEU A 13 -0.88 -11.24 3.63
CA LEU A 13 -1.45 -10.91 4.94
C LEU A 13 -1.71 -12.19 5.70
N HIS A 14 -1.24 -12.25 6.94
CA HIS A 14 -1.55 -13.33 7.87
C HIS A 14 -2.08 -12.74 9.17
N LYS A 15 -3.21 -13.27 9.62
CA LYS A 15 -3.86 -12.82 10.86
C LYS A 15 -3.06 -13.22 12.11
N GLY A 16 -2.36 -14.35 12.04
CA GLY A 16 -1.82 -15.03 13.21
C GLY A 16 -2.94 -15.47 14.14
N ASP A 17 -2.66 -15.43 15.43
CA ASP A 17 -3.58 -15.85 16.50
C ASP A 17 -4.62 -14.77 16.86
N ARG A 18 -4.60 -13.62 16.17
CA ARG A 18 -5.57 -12.53 16.41
C ARG A 18 -6.97 -12.95 16.00
N ASP A 19 -8.01 -12.44 16.64
CA ASP A 19 -9.40 -12.70 16.21
C ASP A 19 -9.72 -12.08 14.85
N TYR A 20 -9.20 -10.87 14.59
CA TYR A 20 -9.46 -10.08 13.39
C TYR A 20 -8.16 -9.61 12.73
N GLN A 21 -8.12 -9.64 11.40
CA GLN A 21 -7.02 -9.05 10.64
C GLN A 21 -7.28 -7.57 10.41
N GLN A 22 -6.49 -6.74 11.10
CA GLN A 22 -6.61 -5.27 11.04
C GLN A 22 -5.53 -4.65 10.14
N ASP A 23 -4.42 -5.35 9.91
CA ASP A 23 -3.32 -4.89 9.08
C ASP A 23 -3.73 -4.88 7.60
N GLN A 24 -3.19 -3.92 6.86
CA GLN A 24 -3.29 -3.85 5.42
C GLN A 24 -1.92 -3.69 4.79
N VAL A 25 -1.76 -4.29 3.61
CA VAL A 25 -0.58 -4.11 2.78
C VAL A 25 -1.04 -4.04 1.32
N ALA A 26 -0.45 -3.14 0.55
CA ALA A 26 -0.76 -2.96 -0.85
C ALA A 26 0.48 -2.56 -1.65
N LEU A 27 0.44 -2.88 -2.94
CA LEU A 27 1.37 -2.38 -3.95
C LEU A 27 0.56 -1.60 -4.98
N PHE A 28 0.94 -0.36 -5.24
CA PHE A 28 0.31 0.51 -6.23
C PHE A 28 1.32 0.83 -7.33
N ALA A 29 1.04 0.42 -8.56
CA ALA A 29 1.79 0.88 -9.72
C ALA A 29 1.38 2.32 -10.06
N HIS A 30 2.34 3.17 -10.42
CA HIS A 30 2.02 4.54 -10.80
C HIS A 30 1.21 4.56 -12.10
N PRO A 31 0.09 5.30 -12.19
CA PRO A 31 -0.79 5.25 -13.36
C PRO A 31 -0.15 5.85 -14.63
N ARG A 32 0.91 6.67 -14.47
CA ARG A 32 1.52 7.45 -15.56
C ARG A 32 3.03 7.24 -15.74
N VAL A 33 3.71 6.62 -14.77
CA VAL A 33 5.19 6.53 -14.75
C VAL A 33 5.57 5.07 -14.72
N THR A 34 6.02 4.57 -15.87
CA THR A 34 6.42 3.18 -16.03
C THR A 34 7.61 2.86 -15.12
N GLY A 35 7.55 1.74 -14.41
CA GLY A 35 8.61 1.32 -13.50
C GLY A 35 8.58 1.98 -12.12
N CYS A 36 7.60 2.84 -11.83
CA CYS A 36 7.38 3.42 -10.50
C CYS A 36 6.29 2.64 -9.76
N VAL A 37 6.59 2.19 -8.54
CA VAL A 37 5.67 1.45 -7.67
C VAL A 37 5.79 1.97 -6.24
N MET A 38 4.66 2.08 -5.54
CA MET A 38 4.60 2.38 -4.12
C MET A 38 4.11 1.15 -3.34
N GLY A 39 4.86 0.76 -2.33
CA GLY A 39 4.43 -0.21 -1.32
C GLY A 39 3.93 0.49 -0.07
N VAL A 40 2.83 0.00 0.49
CA VAL A 40 2.22 0.56 1.70
C VAL A 40 1.91 -0.59 2.65
N GLY A 41 2.31 -0.44 3.92
CA GLY A 41 1.92 -1.29 5.03
C GLY A 41 1.31 -0.45 6.14
N ALA A 42 0.20 -0.90 6.71
CA ALA A 42 -0.48 -0.23 7.81
C ALA A 42 -0.89 -1.26 8.88
N ASP A 43 -0.46 -1.04 10.11
CA ASP A 43 -0.91 -1.80 11.28
C ASP A 43 -2.18 -1.14 11.85
N GLY A 44 -3.29 -1.87 11.77
CA GLY A 44 -4.59 -1.35 12.14
C GLY A 44 -4.81 -1.38 13.66
N MET A 45 -4.72 -0.22 14.32
CA MET A 45 -5.01 -0.06 15.75
C MET A 45 -6.39 0.58 15.98
N GLY A 46 -7.15 0.11 16.98
CA GLY A 46 -8.47 0.69 17.31
C GLY A 46 -9.51 -0.32 17.82
N GLY A 47 -9.19 -1.61 17.83
CA GLY A 47 -10.06 -2.69 18.33
C GLY A 47 -11.16 -3.08 17.34
N ARG A 48 -11.42 -4.39 17.23
CA ARG A 48 -12.43 -4.98 16.31
C ARG A 48 -12.31 -4.41 14.89
N THR A 49 -13.35 -3.73 14.41
CA THR A 49 -13.42 -3.12 13.07
C THR A 49 -12.72 -1.76 12.99
N GLY A 50 -12.43 -1.11 14.11
CA GLY A 50 -11.84 0.23 14.14
C GLY A 50 -10.43 0.26 13.56
N GLY A 51 -9.57 -0.69 13.94
CA GLY A 51 -8.22 -0.75 13.40
C GLY A 51 -8.19 -1.14 11.93
N ARG A 52 -9.10 -2.01 11.47
CA ARG A 52 -9.22 -2.29 10.04
C ARG A 52 -9.59 -1.05 9.24
N LYS A 53 -10.57 -0.27 9.70
CA LYS A 53 -10.94 1.01 9.06
C LYS A 53 -9.79 2.00 9.04
N ALA A 54 -9.01 2.08 10.12
CA ALA A 54 -7.84 2.94 10.19
C ALA A 54 -6.78 2.54 9.13
N ALA A 55 -6.48 1.24 9.02
CA ALA A 55 -5.55 0.73 8.01
C ALA A 55 -6.07 0.94 6.57
N ASP A 56 -7.37 0.72 6.32
CA ASP A 56 -7.99 0.97 5.02
C ASP A 56 -7.91 2.46 4.63
N GLN A 57 -8.04 3.38 5.60
CA GLN A 57 -7.89 4.81 5.36
C GLN A 57 -6.46 5.20 4.95
N VAL A 58 -5.44 4.54 5.51
CA VAL A 58 -4.05 4.70 5.07
C VAL A 58 -3.91 4.27 3.60
N MET A 59 -4.47 3.11 3.23
CA MET A 59 -4.43 2.61 1.85
C MET A 59 -5.10 3.58 0.87
N LEU A 60 -6.29 4.07 1.20
CA LEU A 60 -7.03 5.03 0.38
C LEU A 60 -6.25 6.32 0.18
N THR A 61 -5.74 6.89 1.27
CA THR A 61 -5.02 8.17 1.25
C THR A 61 -3.71 8.06 0.49
N ALA A 62 -2.93 7.00 0.75
CA ALA A 62 -1.70 6.73 0.04
C ALA A 62 -1.94 6.64 -1.46
N ARG A 63 -2.93 5.85 -1.90
CA ARG A 63 -3.30 5.74 -3.32
C ARG A 63 -3.64 7.10 -3.95
N GLN A 64 -4.50 7.88 -3.32
CA GLN A 64 -4.92 9.19 -3.85
C GLN A 64 -3.78 10.20 -3.95
N LEU A 65 -2.84 10.18 -3.00
CA LEU A 65 -1.64 11.01 -3.04
C LEU A 65 -0.69 10.54 -4.14
N TYR A 66 -0.49 9.23 -4.26
CA TYR A 66 0.41 8.65 -5.24
C TYR A 66 -0.09 8.80 -6.68
N GLU A 67 -1.40 8.80 -6.92
CA GLU A 67 -1.97 9.11 -8.24
C GLU A 67 -1.59 10.52 -8.73
N ARG A 68 -1.42 11.47 -7.80
CA ARG A 68 -1.04 12.86 -8.10
C ARG A 68 0.47 13.09 -8.11
N TYR A 69 1.25 12.16 -7.55
CA TYR A 69 2.70 12.24 -7.55
C TYR A 69 3.23 12.34 -8.98
N ALA A 70 4.27 13.15 -9.17
CA ALA A 70 4.92 13.36 -10.45
C ALA A 70 6.43 13.47 -10.17
N PRO A 71 7.19 12.36 -10.27
CA PRO A 71 8.60 12.32 -9.89
C PRO A 71 9.50 13.24 -10.73
N ASP A 72 9.03 13.65 -11.92
CA ASP A 72 9.77 14.48 -12.88
C ASP A 72 9.27 15.94 -12.91
N SER A 73 8.48 16.39 -11.91
CA SER A 73 8.04 17.79 -11.75
C SER A 73 8.90 18.58 -10.78
#